data_AF-A0A7X7PRJ5-F1
#
_entry.id   AF-A0A7X7PRJ5-F1
#
_cell.length_a   1.000
_cell.length_b   1.000
_cell.length_c   1.000
_cell.angle_alpha   90.00
_cell.angle_beta   90.00
_cell.angle_gamma   90.00
#
_symmetry.space_group_name_H-M   'P 1'
#
loop_
_entity.id
_entity.type
_entity.pdbx_description
1 polymer ?
#
loop_
_entity_poly.entity_id
_entity_poly.type
_entity_poly.pdbx_seq_one_letter_code
_entity_poly.pdbx_strand_id
1 'polypeptide(L)'
;METEAKWVRSTASGSSPTECHACPVICERVVSPVHCLRSRCRFTYVFEQQGSLYFGCVEKVFRAELDLSPYRAGSRKDPYGFLKTTRMPLPECNHRVERAYEHLYSRRACENPTFAHHPSQYSVDAVRRLVQGAGVDGSSARAEKPGACEKG
;
A
#
# COMPACT_ATOMS: atom_id res chain seq x y z
N MET A 1 -26.83 36.93 -17.50
CA MET A 1 -27.49 36.35 -16.31
C MET A 1 -27.37 34.84 -16.42
N GLU A 2 -27.31 34.15 -15.28
CA GLU A 2 -27.13 32.67 -15.10
C GLU A 2 -25.66 32.25 -14.87
N THR A 3 -25.08 32.58 -13.71
CA THR A 3 -25.02 31.84 -12.41
C THR A 3 -24.01 30.69 -12.37
N GLU A 4 -22.83 31.02 -11.83
CA GLU A 4 -21.75 30.10 -11.49
C GLU A 4 -22.12 29.19 -10.31
N ALA A 5 -21.99 27.88 -10.50
CA ALA A 5 -22.09 26.90 -9.43
C ALA A 5 -20.76 26.83 -8.66
N LYS A 6 -20.68 27.61 -7.59
CA LYS A 6 -19.59 27.62 -6.59
C LYS A 6 -19.51 26.26 -5.88
N TRP A 7 -18.58 25.41 -6.28
CA TRP A 7 -18.27 24.18 -5.55
C TRP A 7 -17.63 24.52 -4.19
N VAL A 8 -18.39 24.30 -3.13
CA VAL A 8 -17.92 24.40 -1.75
C VAL A 8 -16.94 23.24 -1.50
N ARG A 9 -15.66 23.57 -1.25
CA ARG A 9 -14.69 22.59 -0.77
C ARG A 9 -15.05 22.22 0.66
N SER A 10 -15.66 21.04 0.82
CA SER A 10 -15.90 20.45 2.13
C SER A 10 -14.56 20.03 2.74
N THR A 11 -14.17 20.67 3.85
CA THR A 11 -13.02 20.28 4.65
C THR A 11 -13.40 19.08 5.52
N ALA A 12 -13.37 17.88 4.93
CA ALA A 12 -13.47 16.66 5.70
C ALA A 12 -12.08 16.30 6.24
N SER A 13 -11.86 16.59 7.52
CA SER A 13 -10.88 15.89 8.36
C SER A 13 -11.30 14.43 8.44
N GLY A 14 -10.88 13.61 7.49
CA GLY A 14 -11.20 12.19 7.41
C GLY A 14 -9.93 11.37 7.30
N SER A 15 -9.72 10.45 8.25
CA SER A 15 -8.71 9.40 8.13
C SER A 15 -8.87 8.69 6.79
N SER A 16 -7.84 8.70 5.93
CA SER A 16 -7.88 7.92 4.69
C SER A 16 -8.16 6.45 5.01
N PRO A 17 -8.81 5.66 4.16
CA PRO A 17 -8.98 4.24 4.42
C PRO A 17 -7.63 3.50 4.36
N THR A 18 -7.47 2.42 5.13
CA THR A 18 -6.28 1.53 5.10
C THR A 18 -6.13 0.76 3.79
N GLU A 19 -7.22 0.71 3.02
CA GLU A 19 -7.31 0.07 1.70
C GLU A 19 -7.99 1.03 0.73
N CYS A 20 -7.46 1.14 -0.49
CA CYS A 20 -8.07 1.94 -1.54
C CYS A 20 -8.90 1.03 -2.46
N HIS A 21 -10.22 1.22 -2.47
CA HIS A 21 -11.17 0.52 -3.34
C HIS A 21 -11.65 1.37 -4.52
N ALA A 22 -11.09 2.58 -4.67
CA ALA A 22 -11.47 3.51 -5.74
C ALA A 22 -11.06 3.04 -7.15
N CYS A 23 -10.23 2.00 -7.23
CA CYS A 23 -9.82 1.36 -8.46
C CYS A 23 -10.06 -0.16 -8.38
N PRO A 24 -10.18 -0.86 -9.51
CA PRO A 24 -10.33 -2.32 -9.58
C PRO A 24 -9.08 -3.13 -9.14
N VAL A 25 -8.15 -2.50 -8.42
CA VAL A 25 -6.95 -3.08 -7.81
C VAL A 25 -6.95 -2.76 -6.34
N ILE A 26 -6.68 -3.78 -5.54
CA ILE A 26 -6.47 -3.64 -4.10
C ILE A 26 -5.00 -3.25 -3.88
N CYS A 27 -4.75 -1.96 -3.67
CA CYS A 27 -3.48 -1.46 -3.17
C CYS A 27 -3.53 -1.48 -1.63
N GLU A 28 -2.47 -1.93 -0.98
CA GLU A 28 -2.42 -2.07 0.47
C GLU A 28 -1.56 -0.97 1.09
N ARG A 29 -2.04 -0.36 2.17
CA ARG A 29 -1.18 0.47 3.00
C ARG A 29 -0.34 -0.44 3.88
N VAL A 30 0.97 -0.21 3.88
CA VAL A 30 1.96 -1.01 4.58
C VAL A 30 2.88 -0.13 5.44
N VAL A 31 3.32 -0.65 6.58
CA VAL A 31 4.17 0.05 7.56
C VAL A 31 5.48 -0.71 7.78
N SER A 32 6.56 0.01 8.10
CA SER A 32 7.88 -0.58 8.39
C SER A 32 8.07 -0.85 9.89
N PRO A 33 8.04 -2.12 10.37
CA PRO A 33 8.24 -2.42 11.79
C PRO A 33 9.66 -2.13 12.25
N VAL A 34 10.66 -2.31 11.38
CA VAL A 34 12.06 -1.99 11.71
C VAL A 34 12.24 -0.49 11.98
N HIS A 35 11.45 0.37 11.33
CA HIS A 35 11.46 1.80 11.61
C HIS A 35 10.92 2.11 13.01
N CYS A 36 9.88 1.42 13.49
CA CYS A 36 9.37 1.58 14.85
C CYS A 36 10.46 1.33 15.91
N LEU A 37 11.28 0.29 15.71
CA LEU A 37 12.38 -0.03 16.61
C LEU A 37 13.53 0.99 16.52
N ARG A 38 13.92 1.40 15.30
CA ARG A 38 15.01 2.38 15.08
C ARG A 38 14.68 3.77 15.60
N SER A 39 13.44 4.21 15.40
CA SER A 39 12.94 5.52 15.84
C SER A 39 12.59 5.56 17.33
N ARG A 40 12.62 4.41 18.02
CA ARG A 40 12.14 4.26 19.40
C ARG A 40 10.69 4.76 19.54
N CYS A 41 9.83 4.35 18.61
CA CYS A 41 8.44 4.75 18.58
C CYS A 41 7.77 4.48 19.95
N ARG A 42 7.16 5.52 20.52
CA ARG A 42 6.52 5.51 21.85
C ARG A 42 5.38 4.50 21.99
N PHE A 43 4.82 4.04 20.87
CA PHE A 43 3.75 3.06 20.83
C PHE A 43 4.25 1.63 20.67
N THR A 44 5.58 1.41 20.69
CA THR A 44 6.14 0.07 20.69
C THR A 44 6.05 -0.52 22.09
N TYR A 45 5.50 -1.73 22.22
CA TYR A 45 5.60 -2.53 23.44
C TYR A 45 6.41 -3.80 23.18
N VAL A 46 6.99 -4.35 24.24
CA VAL A 46 7.77 -5.59 24.22
C VAL A 46 7.26 -6.51 25.31
N PHE A 47 7.18 -7.80 25.03
CA PHE A 47 6.85 -8.83 26.02
C PHE A 47 7.65 -10.10 25.75
N GLU A 48 7.78 -10.95 26.76
CA GLU A 48 8.41 -12.26 26.64
C GLU A 48 7.35 -13.36 26.60
N GLN A 49 7.52 -14.32 25.70
CA GLN A 49 6.71 -15.52 25.63
C GLN A 49 7.60 -16.70 25.29
N GLN A 50 7.59 -17.73 26.14
CA GLN A 50 8.38 -18.96 25.96
C GLN A 50 9.88 -18.69 25.72
N GLY A 51 10.46 -17.76 26.48
CA GLY A 51 11.88 -17.40 26.37
C GLY A 51 12.24 -16.54 25.16
N SER A 52 11.26 -16.16 24.33
CA SER A 52 11.46 -15.29 23.17
C SER A 52 10.85 -13.92 23.41
N LEU A 53 11.55 -12.86 23.01
CA LEU A 53 11.05 -11.50 23.12
C LEU A 53 10.34 -11.11 21.84
N TYR A 54 9.11 -10.63 21.98
CA TYR A 54 8.29 -10.13 20.89
C TYR A 54 8.03 -8.64 21.07
N PHE A 55 7.81 -7.93 19.98
CA PHE A 55 7.34 -6.54 20.01
C PHE A 55 6.11 -6.34 19.16
N GLY A 56 5.32 -5.33 19.52
CA GLY A 56 4.12 -4.95 18.78
C GLY A 56 3.84 -3.46 18.90
N CYS A 57 2.74 -3.05 18.27
CA CYS A 57 2.25 -1.67 18.32
C CYS A 57 1.01 -1.58 19.22
N VAL A 58 1.05 -0.71 20.23
CA VAL A 58 -0.09 -0.45 21.14
C VAL A 58 -1.30 0.03 20.36
N GLU A 59 -1.08 0.91 19.38
CA GLU A 59 -2.13 1.47 18.50
C GLU A 59 -2.70 0.47 17.49
N LYS A 60 -2.07 -0.72 17.37
CA LYS A 60 -2.42 -1.79 16.44
C LYS A 60 -2.49 -1.30 14.98
N VAL A 61 -1.56 -0.44 14.60
CA VAL A 61 -1.32 -0.05 13.19
C VAL A 61 -1.02 -1.28 12.34
N PHE A 62 -0.23 -2.22 12.88
CA PHE A 62 -0.12 -3.59 12.42
C PHE A 62 -0.54 -4.54 13.55
N ARG A 63 -1.12 -5.69 13.18
CA ARG A 63 -1.68 -6.64 14.16
C ARG A 63 -0.65 -7.60 14.73
N ALA A 64 0.35 -7.99 13.94
CA ALA A 64 1.29 -9.04 14.32
C ALA A 64 2.24 -8.61 15.45
N GLU A 65 2.47 -9.50 16.41
CA GLU A 65 3.58 -9.44 17.35
C GLU A 65 4.80 -10.15 16.74
N LEU A 66 5.93 -9.46 16.65
CA LEU A 66 7.11 -9.90 15.89
C LEU A 66 8.26 -10.28 16.82
N ASP A 67 8.92 -11.40 16.57
CA ASP A 67 10.12 -11.82 17.29
C ASP A 67 11.25 -10.77 17.12
N LEU A 68 11.84 -10.33 18.23
CA LEU A 68 12.94 -9.35 18.26
C LEU A 68 14.30 -9.95 17.90
N SER A 69 14.44 -11.28 17.94
CA SER A 69 15.72 -11.96 17.73
C SER A 69 16.36 -11.62 16.38
N PRO A 70 15.64 -11.62 15.24
CA PRO A 70 16.20 -11.23 13.95
C PRO A 70 16.69 -9.77 13.90
N TYR A 71 16.03 -8.85 14.61
CA TYR A 71 16.47 -7.46 14.71
C TYR A 71 17.74 -7.31 15.54
N ARG A 72 17.79 -7.99 16.70
CA ARG A 72 18.95 -7.97 17.60
C ARG A 72 20.19 -8.63 16.99
N ALA A 73 20.00 -9.67 16.18
CA ALA A 73 21.08 -10.35 15.47
C ALA A 73 21.78 -9.45 14.44
N GLY A 74 21.13 -8.38 13.96
CA GLY A 74 21.73 -7.40 13.04
C GLY A 74 22.08 -7.94 11.65
N SER A 75 21.70 -9.18 11.32
CA SER A 75 22.10 -9.85 10.08
C SER A 75 21.41 -9.32 8.82
N ARG A 76 20.27 -8.64 8.96
CA ARG A 76 19.51 -8.05 7.85
C ARG A 76 19.12 -6.61 8.15
N LYS A 77 19.22 -5.73 7.14
CA LYS A 77 18.80 -4.33 7.24
C LYS A 77 17.31 -4.17 7.54
N ASP A 78 16.48 -5.08 7.02
CA ASP A 78 15.05 -5.14 7.31
C ASP A 78 14.65 -6.61 7.48
N PRO A 79 14.70 -7.15 8.71
CA PRO A 79 14.41 -8.56 8.94
C PRO A 79 12.93 -8.92 8.83
N TYR A 80 12.03 -7.94 8.83
CA TYR A 80 10.57 -8.13 8.82
C TYR A 80 9.93 -7.77 7.49
N GLY A 81 10.53 -6.83 6.75
CA GLY A 81 9.87 -6.22 5.60
C GLY A 81 8.74 -5.29 6.02
N PHE A 82 7.94 -4.88 5.04
CA PHE A 82 6.73 -4.09 5.28
C PHE A 82 5.56 -4.99 5.69
N LEU A 83 4.72 -4.51 6.59
CA LEU A 83 3.50 -5.21 7.01
C LEU A 83 2.25 -4.43 6.61
N LYS A 84 1.23 -5.15 6.14
CA LYS A 84 -0.11 -4.58 5.93
C LYS A 84 -0.61 -3.90 7.20
N THR A 85 -1.14 -2.70 7.03
CA THR A 85 -1.75 -1.95 8.12
C THR A 85 -3.18 -2.42 8.36
N THR A 86 -3.53 -2.64 9.63
CA THR A 86 -4.90 -2.95 10.06
C THR A 86 -5.66 -1.72 10.55
N ARG A 87 -4.95 -0.63 10.82
CA ARG A 87 -5.49 0.68 11.18
C ARG A 87 -4.68 1.77 10.49
N MET A 88 -5.24 2.97 10.44
CA MET A 88 -4.53 4.09 9.85
C MET A 88 -3.21 4.39 10.56
N PRO A 89 -2.08 4.42 9.84
CA PRO A 89 -0.81 4.83 10.42
C PRO A 89 -0.89 6.24 10.99
N LEU A 90 -0.21 6.44 12.12
CA LEU A 90 -0.07 7.76 12.73
C LEU A 90 0.96 8.61 11.95
N PRO A 91 1.00 9.94 12.14
CA PRO A 91 1.94 10.82 11.44
C PRO A 91 3.41 10.42 11.59
N GLU A 92 3.80 9.85 12.73
CA GLU A 92 5.16 9.36 12.97
C GLU A 92 5.47 7.99 12.32
N CYS A 93 4.47 7.28 11.81
CA CYS A 93 4.67 5.95 11.22
C CYS A 93 5.31 6.04 9.83
N ASN A 94 6.43 5.33 9.63
CA ASN A 94 6.97 5.09 8.30
C ASN A 94 6.10 4.08 7.55
N HIS A 95 5.29 4.58 6.62
CA HIS A 95 4.34 3.79 5.88
C HIS A 95 4.26 4.26 4.42
N ARG A 96 3.73 3.39 3.55
CA ARG A 96 3.50 3.69 2.13
C ARG A 96 2.31 2.88 1.63
N VAL A 97 1.81 3.24 0.46
CA VAL A 97 0.90 2.37 -0.29
C VAL A 97 1.75 1.47 -1.19
N GLU A 98 1.72 0.17 -0.94
CA GLU A 98 2.26 -0.82 -1.86
C GLU A 98 1.29 -1.00 -3.01
N ARG A 99 1.76 -0.70 -4.23
CA ARG A 99 0.92 -0.69 -5.42
C ARG A 99 0.92 -2.07 -6.04
N ALA A 100 -0.26 -2.60 -6.35
CA ALA A 100 -0.30 -3.88 -7.05
C ALA A 100 0.36 -3.73 -8.43
N TYR A 101 1.09 -4.78 -8.81
CA TYR A 101 1.81 -4.87 -10.08
C TYR A 101 2.87 -3.78 -10.34
N GLU A 102 3.36 -3.07 -9.32
CA GLU A 102 4.39 -2.03 -9.48
C GLU A 102 5.64 -2.55 -10.20
N HIS A 103 6.00 -3.82 -9.99
CA HIS A 103 7.15 -4.46 -10.62
C HIS A 103 6.94 -4.81 -12.10
N LEU A 104 5.69 -4.92 -12.56
CA LEU A 104 5.35 -5.24 -13.95
C LEU A 104 4.98 -3.99 -14.73
N TYR A 105 4.31 -3.02 -14.10
CA TYR A 105 3.79 -1.85 -14.78
C TYR A 105 4.32 -0.58 -14.13
N SER A 106 4.93 0.28 -14.95
CA SER A 106 5.35 1.65 -14.58
C SER A 106 4.17 2.62 -14.47
N ARG A 107 2.95 2.12 -14.20
CA ARG A 107 1.73 2.91 -14.21
C ARG A 107 1.73 3.93 -13.07
N ARG A 108 1.33 5.16 -13.41
CA ARG A 108 1.19 6.26 -12.45
C ARG A 108 0.01 6.05 -11.49
N ALA A 109 -0.94 5.19 -11.85
CA ALA A 109 -2.18 4.89 -11.11
C ALA A 109 -2.26 3.41 -10.68
N CYS A 110 -2.91 3.15 -9.53
CA CYS A 110 -3.24 1.81 -9.03
C CYS A 110 -4.43 1.26 -9.84
N GLU A 111 -4.20 0.63 -11.01
CA GLU A 111 -5.26 0.12 -11.88
C GLU A 111 -4.97 -1.29 -12.38
N ASN A 112 -6.02 -2.10 -12.53
CA ASN A 112 -5.85 -3.51 -12.89
C ASN A 112 -5.81 -3.54 -14.41
N PRO A 113 -4.68 -3.92 -15.02
CA PRO A 113 -4.56 -3.94 -16.47
C PRO A 113 -5.54 -4.91 -17.14
N THR A 114 -6.17 -5.82 -16.41
CA THR A 114 -7.06 -6.86 -16.95
C THR A 114 -8.52 -6.73 -16.52
N PHE A 115 -8.87 -5.88 -15.55
CA PHE A 115 -10.21 -5.93 -14.93
C PHE A 115 -11.37 -5.63 -15.87
N ALA A 116 -11.19 -4.71 -16.82
CA ALA A 116 -12.23 -4.34 -17.78
C ALA A 116 -12.23 -5.21 -19.05
N HIS A 117 -11.36 -6.21 -19.14
CA HIS A 117 -11.21 -7.00 -20.37
C HIS A 117 -12.12 -8.23 -20.38
N HIS A 118 -12.80 -8.44 -21.52
CA HIS A 118 -13.65 -9.61 -21.74
C HIS A 118 -12.79 -10.88 -21.97
N PRO A 119 -13.21 -12.07 -21.50
CA PRO A 119 -12.42 -13.30 -21.65
C PRO A 119 -11.92 -13.61 -23.07
N SER A 120 -12.70 -13.24 -24.09
CA SER A 120 -12.34 -13.43 -25.51
C SER A 120 -11.17 -12.56 -25.99
N GLN A 121 -10.76 -11.55 -25.20
CA GLN A 121 -9.65 -10.66 -25.51
C GLN A 121 -8.29 -11.21 -25.03
N TYR A 122 -8.28 -12.29 -24.24
CA TYR A 122 -7.05 -12.96 -23.79
C TYR A 122 -6.58 -13.99 -24.82
N SER A 123 -6.12 -13.52 -25.98
CA SER A 123 -5.31 -14.36 -26.87
C SER A 123 -3.98 -14.72 -26.20
N VAL A 124 -3.30 -15.76 -26.68
CA VAL A 124 -1.96 -16.15 -26.18
C VAL A 124 -0.99 -14.96 -26.22
N ASP A 125 -1.04 -14.15 -27.28
CA ASP A 125 -0.20 -12.95 -27.41
C ASP A 125 -0.60 -11.81 -26.47
N ALA A 126 -1.90 -11.68 -26.16
CA ALA A 126 -2.36 -10.74 -25.14
C ALA A 126 -1.89 -11.14 -23.74
N VAL A 127 -1.97 -12.43 -23.39
CA VAL A 127 -1.45 -12.95 -22.12
C VAL A 127 0.06 -12.75 -22.02
N ARG A 128 0.81 -13.04 -23.10
CA ARG A 128 2.27 -12.85 -23.13
C ARG A 128 2.65 -11.39 -22.88
N ARG A 129 1.92 -10.44 -23.46
CA ARG A 129 2.12 -8.99 -23.24
C ARG A 129 1.85 -8.58 -21.79
N LEU A 130 0.76 -9.06 -21.19
CA LEU A 130 0.43 -8.79 -19.78
C LEU A 130 1.52 -9.26 -18.82
N VAL A 131 2.04 -10.48 -19.00
CA VAL A 131 3.11 -11.02 -18.16
C VAL A 131 4.41 -10.22 -18.31
N GLN A 132 4.61 -9.58 -19.46
CA GLN A 132 5.75 -8.70 -19.74
C GLN A 132 5.53 -7.24 -19.32
N GLY A 133 4.40 -6.91 -18.67
CA GLY A 133 4.13 -5.55 -18.21
C GLY A 133 3.54 -4.61 -19.25
N ALA A 134 3.09 -5.14 -20.40
CA ALA A 134 2.36 -4.39 -21.42
C ALA A 134 0.83 -4.60 -21.28
N GLY A 135 0.03 -3.61 -21.69
CA GLY A 135 -1.44 -3.77 -21.72
C GLY A 135 -1.91 -4.80 -22.75
N VAL A 136 -3.13 -5.30 -22.58
CA VAL A 136 -3.79 -6.28 -23.49
C VAL A 136 -3.80 -5.79 -24.95
N ASP A 137 -3.93 -4.49 -25.16
CA ASP A 137 -4.01 -3.88 -26.50
C ASP A 137 -2.67 -3.27 -26.97
N GLY A 138 -1.57 -3.46 -26.24
CA GLY A 138 -0.27 -2.86 -26.57
C GLY A 138 -0.20 -1.34 -26.40
N SER A 139 -1.32 -0.68 -26.10
CA SER A 139 -1.34 0.72 -25.69
C SER A 139 -0.73 0.83 -24.28
N SER A 140 0.39 1.55 -24.18
CA SER A 140 0.74 2.23 -22.94
C SER A 140 -0.38 3.22 -22.70
N ALA A 141 -1.39 2.83 -21.94
CA ALA A 141 -2.49 3.73 -21.62
C ALA A 141 -1.86 4.96 -20.95
N ARG A 142 -1.80 6.06 -21.70
CA ARG A 142 -1.89 7.40 -21.14
C ARG A 142 -3.28 7.42 -20.49
N ALA A 143 -3.36 6.87 -19.28
CA ALA A 143 -4.55 6.99 -18.47
C ALA A 143 -4.77 8.49 -18.28
N GLU A 144 -5.82 9.00 -18.90
CA GLU A 144 -6.36 10.32 -18.60
C GLU A 144 -6.52 10.36 -17.08
N LYS A 145 -5.79 11.28 -16.42
CA LYS A 145 -5.57 11.27 -14.96
C LYS A 145 -6.87 10.91 -14.20
N PRO A 146 -7.02 9.69 -13.68
CA PRO A 146 -7.90 9.50 -12.55
C PRO A 146 -7.22 10.17 -11.37
N GLY A 147 -8.01 10.86 -10.53
CA GLY A 147 -7.52 11.64 -9.40
C GLY A 147 -6.41 10.88 -8.67
N ALA A 148 -5.21 11.48 -8.64
CA ALA A 148 -4.04 10.85 -8.02
C ALA A 148 -4.43 10.40 -6.61
N CYS A 149 -4.18 9.12 -6.27
CA CYS A 149 -4.15 8.72 -4.88
C CYS A 149 -3.14 9.64 -4.19
N GLU A 150 -3.63 10.60 -3.42
CA GLU A 150 -2.81 11.65 -2.85
C GLU A 150 -1.69 11.01 -2.04
N LYS A 151 -0.48 11.56 -2.23
CA LYS A 151 0.70 11.22 -1.45
C LYS A 151 0.44 11.73 -0.02
N GLY A 152 -0.19 10.88 0.81
CA GLY A 152 -0.37 11.07 2.23
C GLY A 152 0.24 9.90 2.99
#